data_AF-A0A1U7VG08-F1
#
_entry.id   AF-A0A1U7VG08-F1
#
_cell.length_a   1.000
_cell.length_b   1.000
_cell.length_c   1.000
_cell.angle_alpha   90.00
_cell.angle_beta   90.00
_cell.angle_gamma   90.00
#
_symmetry.space_group_name_H-M   'P 1'
#
loop_
_entity.id
_entity.type
_entity.pdbx_description
1 polymer ?
#
loop_
_entity_poly.entity_id
_entity_poly.type
_entity_poly.pdbx_seq_one_letter_code
_entity_poly.pdbx_strand_id
1 'polypeptide(L)'
;MERIHNRGVIGEVVSYGEVDSHNQGDKASTFMNVELEDHERNNISATSWREFVDQILPHLEGSPHQPVIVVMQLIKAPKFQDNSIVLIT
;
A
#
# COMPACT_ATOMS: atom_id res chain seq x y z
N MET A 1 20.50 21.33 0.18
CA MET A 1 19.10 21.31 -0.29
C MET A 1 18.91 20.03 -1.08
N GLU A 2 18.51 18.95 -0.40
CA GLU A 2 18.27 17.67 -1.05
C GLU A 2 16.88 17.71 -1.69
N ARG A 3 16.83 17.62 -3.02
CA ARG A 3 15.58 17.63 -3.79
C ARG A 3 14.86 16.31 -3.51
N ILE A 4 13.69 16.39 -2.86
CA ILE A 4 12.78 15.26 -2.74
C ILE A 4 12.44 14.79 -4.16
N HIS A 5 12.98 13.65 -4.58
CA HIS A 5 12.54 12.97 -5.79
C HIS A 5 11.14 12.41 -5.50
N ASN A 6 10.10 13.02 -6.07
CA ASN A 6 8.76 12.45 -6.10
C ASN A 6 8.80 11.12 -6.87
N ARG A 7 8.85 9.99 -6.15
CA ARG A 7 8.73 8.66 -6.76
C ARG A 7 7.25 8.26 -6.78
N GLY A 8 6.76 7.88 -7.94
CA GLY A 8 5.47 7.21 -8.10
C GLY A 8 5.66 5.71 -8.20
N VAL A 9 4.63 4.94 -7.84
CA VAL A 9 4.59 3.48 -7.97
C VAL A 9 3.34 3.12 -8.75
N ILE A 10 3.48 2.19 -9.69
CA ILE A 10 2.37 1.57 -10.42
C ILE A 10 2.58 0.07 -10.30
N GLY A 11 1.57 -0.66 -9.84
CA GLY A 11 1.64 -2.11 -9.70
C GLY A 11 0.27 -2.75 -9.55
N GLU A 12 0.19 -4.02 -9.88
CA GLU A 12 -0.98 -4.87 -9.65
C GLU A 12 -0.97 -5.40 -8.21
N VAL A 13 -2.11 -5.38 -7.53
CA VAL A 13 -2.26 -6.06 -6.24
C VAL A 13 -2.31 -7.57 -6.47
N VAL A 14 -1.25 -8.26 -6.07
CA VAL A 14 -1.14 -9.73 -6.23
C VAL A 14 -1.45 -10.49 -4.93
N SER A 15 -1.39 -9.80 -3.79
CA SER A 15 -1.74 -10.36 -2.48
C SER A 15 -2.13 -9.25 -1.50
N TYR A 16 -3.00 -9.56 -0.55
CA TYR A 16 -3.35 -8.67 0.55
C TYR A 16 -3.70 -9.47 1.81
N GLY A 17 -3.41 -8.89 2.97
CA GLY A 17 -3.73 -9.46 4.28
C GLY A 17 -5.14 -9.09 4.76
N GLU A 18 -5.53 -9.61 5.91
CA GLU A 18 -6.75 -9.15 6.61
C GLU A 18 -6.62 -7.70 7.05
N VAL A 19 -7.77 -7.01 7.16
CA VAL A 19 -7.82 -5.67 7.74
C VAL A 19 -7.70 -5.78 9.26
N ASP A 20 -6.72 -5.08 9.82
CA ASP A 20 -6.47 -5.04 11.27
C ASP A 20 -6.50 -3.59 11.77
N SER A 21 -6.49 -3.41 13.09
CA SER A 21 -6.53 -2.12 13.78
C SER A 21 -5.25 -1.89 14.57
N HIS A 22 -4.63 -0.73 14.37
CA HIS A 22 -3.51 -0.26 15.18
C HIS A 22 -3.98 0.84 16.12
N ASN A 23 -3.77 0.64 17.42
CA ASN A 23 -4.09 1.61 18.45
C ASN A 23 -2.85 2.41 18.84
N GLN A 24 -2.89 3.72 18.62
CA GLN A 24 -1.85 4.64 19.10
C GLN A 24 -2.50 5.65 20.07
N GLY A 25 -2.43 5.33 21.38
CA GLY A 25 -3.18 6.04 22.41
C GLY A 25 -4.68 5.81 22.24
N ASP A 26 -5.48 6.89 22.27
CA ASP A 26 -6.94 6.82 22.13
C ASP A 26 -7.42 6.73 20.66
N LYS A 27 -6.50 6.67 19.70
CA LYS A 27 -6.83 6.63 18.27
C LYS A 27 -6.54 5.26 17.68
N ALA A 28 -7.59 4.56 17.28
CA ALA A 28 -7.52 3.39 16.42
C ALA A 28 -7.40 3.81 14.94
N SER A 29 -6.56 3.12 14.18
CA SER A 29 -6.47 3.27 12.72
C SER A 29 -6.51 1.89 12.08
N THR A 30 -7.35 1.71 11.07
CA THR A 30 -7.36 0.49 10.27
C THR A 30 -6.15 0.46 9.35
N PHE A 31 -5.61 -0.74 9.12
CA PHE A 31 -4.55 -0.97 8.15
C PHE A 31 -4.67 -2.34 7.50
N MET A 32 -4.02 -2.49 6.36
CA MET A 32 -3.93 -3.74 5.62
C MET A 32 -2.58 -3.81 4.90
N ASN A 33 -1.94 -4.98 4.93
CA ASN A 33 -0.74 -5.21 4.12
C ASN A 33 -1.13 -5.60 2.69
N VAL A 34 -0.46 -5.03 1.71
CA VAL A 34 -0.66 -5.32 0.29
C VAL A 34 0.70 -5.61 -0.37
N GLU A 35 0.69 -6.51 -1.34
CA GLU A 35 1.83 -6.78 -2.21
C GLU A 35 1.50 -6.32 -3.63
N LEU A 36 2.38 -5.51 -4.19
CA LEU A 36 2.26 -4.96 -5.53
C LEU A 36 3.34 -5.58 -6.43
N GLU A 37 2.94 -6.11 -7.58
CA GLU A 37 3.84 -6.60 -8.63
C GLU A 37 3.89 -5.58 -9.78
N ASP A 38 5.09 -5.25 -10.25
CA ASP A 38 5.29 -4.45 -11.46
C ASP A 38 5.39 -5.32 -12.74
N HIS A 39 5.47 -4.68 -13.90
CA HIS A 39 5.59 -5.38 -15.18
C HIS A 39 6.89 -6.21 -15.35
N GLU A 40 7.91 -5.98 -14.53
CA GLU A 40 9.17 -6.72 -14.50
C GLU A 40 9.13 -7.87 -13.48
N ARG A 41 8.00 -8.07 -12.79
CA ARG A 41 7.80 -9.04 -11.70
C ARG A 41 8.61 -8.71 -10.44
N ASN A 42 8.91 -7.42 -10.22
CA ASN A 42 9.41 -6.97 -8.94
C ASN A 42 8.25 -6.75 -7.98
N ASN A 43 8.41 -7.21 -6.74
CA ASN A 43 7.40 -7.06 -5.70
C ASN A 43 7.75 -5.95 -4.71
N ILE A 44 6.73 -5.19 -4.31
CA ILE A 44 6.81 -4.22 -3.22
C ILE A 44 5.74 -4.57 -2.19
N SER A 45 6.18 -4.77 -0.94
CA SER A 45 5.27 -4.86 0.21
C SER A 45 4.95 -3.45 0.71
N ALA A 46 3.67 -3.16 0.89
CA ALA A 46 3.20 -1.88 1.41
C ALA A 46 2.17 -2.08 2.52
N THR A 47 2.10 -1.12 3.43
CA THR A 47 1.06 -1.07 4.46
C THR A 47 0.14 0.09 4.14
N SER A 48 -1.10 -0.26 3.81
CA SER A 48 -2.20 0.65 3.52
C SER A 48 -2.90 1.04 4.81
N TRP A 49 -3.29 2.31 4.96
CA TRP A 49 -3.93 2.83 6.17
C TRP A 49 -5.26 3.53 5.86
N ARG A 50 -6.18 3.50 6.85
CA ARG A 50 -7.37 4.35 6.94
C ARG A 50 -8.19 4.40 5.63
N GLU A 51 -8.44 5.59 5.09
CA GLU A 51 -9.30 5.81 3.93
C GLU A 51 -8.85 5.01 2.70
N PHE A 52 -7.55 4.73 2.56
CA PHE A 52 -7.07 3.92 1.44
C PHE A 52 -7.51 2.46 1.54
N VAL A 53 -7.58 1.90 2.77
CA VAL A 53 -8.13 0.55 2.99
C VAL A 53 -9.60 0.51 2.57
N ASP A 54 -10.39 1.50 3.00
CA ASP A 54 -11.82 1.58 2.68
C ASP A 54 -12.06 1.74 1.17
N GLN A 55 -11.12 2.38 0.45
CA GLN A 55 -11.19 2.55 -1.01
C GLN A 55 -10.81 1.28 -1.76
N ILE A 56 -9.74 0.59 -1.38
CA ILE A 56 -9.21 -0.53 -2.17
C ILE A 56 -9.93 -1.85 -1.89
N LEU A 57 -10.35 -2.08 -0.64
CA LEU A 57 -10.92 -3.38 -0.22
C LEU A 57 -12.13 -3.82 -1.06
N PRO A 58 -13.12 -2.96 -1.37
CA PRO A 58 -14.26 -3.35 -2.21
C PRO A 58 -13.85 -3.79 -3.63
N HIS A 59 -12.75 -3.26 -4.16
CA HIS A 59 -12.23 -3.65 -5.48
C HIS A 59 -11.54 -5.02 -5.44
N LEU A 60 -10.86 -5.32 -4.34
CA LEU A 60 -10.17 -6.60 -4.13
C LEU A 60 -11.18 -7.74 -3.90
N GLU A 61 -12.19 -7.51 -3.07
CA GLU A 61 -13.22 -8.52 -2.75
C GLU A 61 -14.26 -8.67 -3.87
N GLY A 62 -14.57 -7.58 -4.56
CA GLY A 62 -15.65 -7.54 -5.56
C GLY A 62 -15.33 -8.24 -6.88
N SER A 63 -14.07 -8.57 -7.15
CA SER A 63 -13.67 -9.17 -8.43
C SER A 63 -12.40 -10.03 -8.34
N PRO A 64 -12.49 -11.29 -7.85
CA PRO A 64 -11.32 -12.16 -7.63
C PRO A 64 -10.58 -12.55 -8.93
N HIS A 65 -11.11 -12.18 -10.10
CA HIS A 65 -10.52 -12.48 -11.41
C HIS A 65 -10.14 -11.22 -12.20
N GLN A 66 -10.31 -10.03 -11.63
CA GLN A 66 -9.98 -8.79 -12.30
C GLN A 66 -8.77 -8.14 -11.64
N PRO A 67 -7.72 -7.79 -12.40
CA PRO A 67 -6.53 -7.18 -11.84
C PRO A 67 -6.88 -5.82 -11.25
N VAL A 68 -6.40 -5.56 -10.03
CA VAL A 68 -6.52 -4.26 -9.38
C VAL A 68 -5.18 -3.55 -9.52
N ILE A 69 -5.11 -2.57 -10.41
CA ILE A 69 -3.92 -1.75 -10.62
C ILE A 69 -3.98 -0.53 -9.71
N VAL A 70 -2.95 -0.35 -8.89
CA VAL A 70 -2.81 0.79 -8.00
C VAL A 70 -1.76 1.74 -8.57
N VAL A 71 -2.12 3.02 -8.64
CA VAL A 71 -1.21 4.12 -8.97
C VAL A 71 -1.04 4.99 -7.74
N MET A 72 0.17 5.04 -7.22
CA MET A 72 0.52 5.85 -6.06
C MET A 72 1.46 6.97 -6.45
N GLN A 73 1.14 8.17 -6.01
CA GLN A 73 1.95 9.36 -6.21
C GLN A 73 2.28 9.97 -4.84
N LEU A 74 3.38 10.74 -4.76
CA LEU A 74 3.81 11.44 -3.54
C LEU A 74 4.16 10.48 -2.37
N ILE A 75 4.65 9.29 -2.69
CA ILE A 75 5.05 8.31 -1.68
C ILE A 75 6.28 8.80 -0.92
N LYS A 76 6.19 8.75 0.41
CA LYS A 76 7.38 8.66 1.26
C LYS A 76 7.72 7.18 1.38
N ALA A 77 8.91 6.80 0.93
CA ALA A 77 9.47 5.47 1.13
C ALA A 77 10.51 5.53 2.26
N PRO A 78 10.09 5.63 3.55
CA PRO A 78 11.03 5.44 4.63
C PRO A 78 11.59 4.02 4.56
N LYS A 79 12.91 3.90 4.71
CA LYS A 79 13.52 2.59 4.96
C LYS A 79 13.15 2.18 6.38
N PHE A 80 12.53 1.02 6.53
CA PHE A 80 12.27 0.41 7.84
C PHE A 80 12.79 -1.02 7.80
N GLN A 81 13.79 -1.32 8.64
CA GLN A 81 14.43 -2.64 8.75
C GLN A 81 14.84 -3.21 7.37
N ASP A 82 15.58 -2.41 6.59
CA ASP A 82 16.07 -2.73 5.23
C ASP A 82 14.99 -2.94 4.15
N ASN A 83 13.70 -2.92 4.51
CA ASN A 83 12.59 -2.93 3.58
C ASN A 83 12.11 -1.50 3.26
N SER A 84 11.75 -1.28 1.99
CA SER A 84 11.07 -0.06 1.57
C SER A 84 9.59 -0.21 1.91
N ILE A 85 9.14 0.44 2.99
CA ILE A 85 7.71 0.48 3.32
C ILE A 85 7.11 1.68 2.60
N VAL A 86 6.13 1.43 1.74
CA VAL A 86 5.30 2.49 1.17
C VAL A 86 4.16 2.76 2.14
N LEU A 87 4.17 3.96 2.73
CA LEU A 87 3.06 4.46 3.55
C LEU A 87 2.09 5.22 2.65
N ILE A 88 0.86 4.72 2.58
CA ILE A 88 -0.25 5.35 1.88
C ILE A 88 -1.19 5.86 2.97
N THR A 89 -1.34 7.19 3.04
CA THR A 89 -2.21 7.90 3.99
C THR A 89 -3.30 8.63 3.26
#